data_AF-A0A0G3BX44-F1
#
_entry.id   AF-A0A0G3BX44-F1
#
_cell.length_a   1.000
_cell.length_b   1.000
_cell.length_c   1.000
_cell.angle_alpha   90.00
_cell.angle_beta   90.00
_cell.angle_gamma   90.00
#
_symmetry.space_group_name_H-M   'P 1'
#
loop_
_entity.id
_entity.type
_entity.pdbx_description
1 polymer ?
#
loop_
_entity_poly.entity_id
_entity_poly.type
_entity_poly.pdbx_seq_one_letter_code
_entity_poly.pdbx_strand_id
1 'polypeptide(L)'
;MTAPIQLAITAESEDEFEDLLSRGQMLLGLVATIKQGSSTYSAPIVRQFNGDPTTNVVSFEFDGTALVLLGRTLDGRAALAAAEQATIAN
;
A
#
# COMPACT_ATOMS: atom_id res chain seq x y z
N MET A 1 -16.84 6.07 -1.15
CA MET A 1 -15.47 5.77 -1.62
C MET A 1 -14.64 5.45 -0.39
N THR A 2 -13.96 4.31 -0.38
CA THR A 2 -13.08 3.87 0.72
C THR A 2 -11.85 4.79 0.74
N ALA A 3 -11.38 5.16 1.93
CA ALA A 3 -10.19 6.00 2.05
C ALA A 3 -8.96 5.26 1.45
N PRO A 4 -8.07 5.96 0.74
CA PRO A 4 -6.81 5.38 0.29
C PRO A 4 -5.94 5.03 1.50
N ILE A 5 -5.19 3.94 1.40
CA ILE A 5 -4.25 3.53 2.43
C ILE A 5 -2.83 3.80 1.93
N GLN A 6 -2.10 4.63 2.66
CA GLN A 6 -0.69 4.91 2.38
C GLN A 6 0.20 4.00 3.20
N LEU A 7 1.19 3.41 2.54
CA LEU A 7 2.21 2.57 3.17
C LEU A 7 3.59 3.06 2.73
N ALA A 8 4.38 3.53 3.68
CA ALA A 8 5.76 3.94 3.46
C ALA A 8 6.69 2.81 3.90
N ILE A 9 7.62 2.42 3.02
CA ILE A 9 8.63 1.39 3.27
C ILE A 9 9.98 2.08 3.20
N THR A 10 10.72 2.06 4.30
CA THR A 10 12.14 2.46 4.30
C THR A 10 12.95 1.27 3.80
N ALA A 11 13.64 1.45 2.69
CA ALA A 11 14.55 0.44 2.16
C ALA A 11 15.82 0.38 3.00
N GLU A 12 16.33 -0.82 3.22
CA GLU A 12 17.57 -1.08 3.98
C GLU A 12 18.81 -0.97 3.09
N SER A 13 18.63 -0.89 1.77
CA SER A 13 19.70 -0.74 0.78
C SER A 13 19.22 -0.01 -0.48
N GLU A 14 20.16 0.41 -1.34
CA GLU A 14 19.86 0.99 -2.66
C GLU A 14 19.23 -0.05 -3.60
N ASP A 15 19.71 -1.30 -3.56
CA ASP A 15 19.15 -2.40 -4.36
C ASP A 15 17.68 -2.68 -3.98
N GLU A 16 17.35 -2.66 -2.69
CA GLU A 16 15.96 -2.81 -2.24
C GLU A 16 15.09 -1.62 -2.66
N PHE A 17 15.62 -0.40 -2.61
CA PHE A 17 14.89 0.79 -3.05
C PHE A 17 14.49 0.68 -4.53
N GLU A 18 15.43 0.28 -5.40
CA GLU A 18 15.16 0.04 -6.82
C GLU A 18 14.19 -1.13 -7.07
N ASP A 19 14.27 -2.20 -6.26
CA ASP A 19 13.29 -3.29 -6.31
C ASP A 19 11.88 -2.81 -5.91
N LEU A 20 11.78 -1.99 -4.86
CA LEU A 20 10.50 -1.42 -4.42
C LEU A 20 9.90 -0.48 -5.48
N LEU A 21 10.71 0.34 -6.14
CA LEU A 21 10.28 1.17 -7.27
C LEU A 21 9.78 0.31 -8.44
N SER A 22 10.53 -0.72 -8.80
CA SER A 22 10.17 -1.67 -9.85
C SER A 22 8.85 -2.37 -9.54
N ARG A 23 8.65 -2.82 -8.29
CA ARG A 23 7.40 -3.41 -7.81
C ARG A 23 6.25 -2.41 -7.84
N GLY A 24 6.48 -1.15 -7.47
CA GLY A 24 5.50 -0.07 -7.60
C GLY A 24 5.02 0.09 -9.04
N GLN A 25 5.95 0.12 -9.98
CA GLN A 25 5.66 0.23 -11.41
C GLN A 25 4.87 -0.98 -11.94
N MET A 26 5.19 -2.19 -11.47
CA MET A 26 4.46 -3.41 -11.85
C MET A 26 3.04 -3.47 -11.27
N LEU A 27 2.85 -2.97 -10.06
CA LEU A 27 1.55 -2.96 -9.39
C LEU A 27 0.65 -1.83 -9.90
N LEU A 28 1.24 -0.75 -10.40
CA LEU A 28 0.50 0.38 -10.98
C LEU A 28 -0.30 -0.09 -12.20
N GLY A 29 -1.61 0.11 -12.17
CA GLY A 29 -2.53 -0.31 -13.23
C GLY A 29 -3.06 -1.74 -13.09
N LEU A 30 -2.60 -2.52 -12.10
CA LEU A 30 -3.24 -3.79 -11.77
C LEU A 30 -4.59 -3.52 -11.09
N VAL A 31 -5.61 -4.27 -11.53
CA VAL A 31 -6.98 -4.15 -11.04
C VAL A 31 -7.39 -5.45 -10.37
N ALA A 32 -7.71 -5.38 -9.08
CA ALA A 32 -8.38 -6.46 -8.38
C ALA A 32 -9.81 -6.57 -8.90
N THR A 33 -10.17 -7.74 -9.44
CA THR A 33 -11.54 -8.03 -9.89
C THR A 33 -12.07 -9.24 -9.17
N ILE A 34 -13.25 -9.11 -8.57
CA ILE A 34 -13.98 -10.24 -7.99
C ILE A 34 -15.38 -10.33 -8.57
N LYS A 35 -15.88 -11.56 -8.64
CA LYS A 35 -17.27 -11.85 -9.02
C LYS A 35 -18.02 -12.31 -7.79
N GLN A 36 -19.09 -11.61 -7.43
CA GLN A 36 -19.96 -11.96 -6.32
C GLN A 36 -21.39 -12.10 -6.84
N GLY A 37 -21.86 -13.34 -6.99
CA GLY A 37 -23.12 -13.63 -7.67
C GLY A 37 -23.11 -13.20 -9.14
N SER A 38 -24.05 -12.34 -9.52
CA SER A 38 -24.14 -11.73 -10.86
C SER A 38 -23.35 -10.44 -11.02
N SER A 39 -22.79 -9.90 -9.94
CA SER A 39 -22.06 -8.62 -9.94
C SER A 39 -20.56 -8.84 -10.06
N THR A 40 -19.90 -7.95 -10.82
CA THR A 40 -18.44 -7.86 -10.93
C THR A 40 -18.01 -6.56 -10.26
N TYR A 41 -17.04 -6.66 -9.35
CA TYR A 41 -16.42 -5.52 -8.68
C TYR A 41 -14.97 -5.44 -9.10
N SER A 42 -14.52 -4.23 -9.46
CA SER A 42 -13.15 -3.99 -9.89
C SER A 42 -12.61 -2.73 -9.23
N ALA A 43 -11.39 -2.80 -8.71
CA ALA A 43 -10.70 -1.65 -8.12
C ALA A 43 -9.18 -1.73 -8.38
N PRO A 44 -8.49 -0.60 -8.65
CA PRO A 44 -7.04 -0.59 -8.81
C PRO A 44 -6.36 -1.00 -7.50
N ILE A 45 -5.32 -1.83 -7.53
CA ILE A 45 -4.61 -2.26 -6.32
C ILE A 45 -3.78 -1.09 -5.78
N VAL A 46 -2.88 -0.56 -6.60
CA VAL A 46 -2.08 0.64 -6.33
C VAL A 46 -2.60 1.77 -7.21
N ARG A 47 -2.91 2.91 -6.60
CA ARG A 47 -3.31 4.14 -7.29
C ARG A 47 -2.11 4.96 -7.72
N GLN A 48 -1.11 5.04 -6.86
CA GLN A 48 0.14 5.76 -7.09
C GLN A 48 1.24 5.21 -6.17
N PHE A 49 2.49 5.45 -6.55
CA PHE A 49 3.65 5.23 -5.69
C PHE A 49 4.68 6.34 -5.93
N ASN A 50 5.52 6.61 -4.94
CA ASN A 50 6.59 7.60 -5.03
C ASN A 50 7.82 7.13 -4.25
N GLY A 51 9.02 7.29 -4.80
CA GLY A 51 10.27 7.09 -4.09
C GLY A 51 10.92 8.42 -3.70
N ASP A 52 11.46 8.48 -2.49
CA ASP A 52 12.38 9.53 -2.05
C ASP A 52 13.77 8.93 -1.82
N PRO A 53 14.72 9.15 -2.76
CA PRO A 53 16.08 8.63 -2.63
C PRO A 53 16.87 9.31 -1.50
N THR A 54 16.42 10.46 -0.99
CA THR A 54 17.09 11.18 0.12
C THR A 54 16.88 10.46 1.45
N THR A 55 15.69 9.90 1.63
CA THR A 55 15.30 9.18 2.86
C THR A 55 15.29 7.66 2.67
N ASN A 56 15.58 7.19 1.46
CA ASN A 56 15.48 5.79 1.05
C ASN A 56 14.08 5.20 1.29
N VAL A 57 13.03 6.00 1.08
CA VAL A 57 11.63 5.60 1.35
C VAL A 57 10.85 5.47 0.05
N VAL A 58 10.12 4.37 -0.10
CA VAL A 58 9.10 4.20 -1.15
C VAL A 58 7.72 4.17 -0.52
N SER A 59 6.83 5.07 -0.97
CA SER A 59 5.46 5.18 -0.51
C SER A 59 4.49 4.65 -1.57
N PHE A 60 3.54 3.82 -1.15
CA PHE A 60 2.49 3.24 -1.99
C PHE A 60 1.12 3.71 -1.51
N GLU A 61 0.26 4.12 -2.44
CA GLU A 61 -1.14 4.38 -2.16
C GLU A 61 -2.00 3.23 -2.69
N PHE A 62 -2.61 2.47 -1.78
CA PHE A 62 -3.52 1.38 -2.09
C PHE A 62 -4.97 1.84 -2.08
N ASP A 63 -5.79 1.26 -2.98
CA ASP A 63 -7.24 1.41 -2.90
C ASP A 63 -7.81 0.50 -1.80
N GLY A 64 -8.40 1.09 -0.77
CA GLY A 64 -9.01 0.32 0.32
C GLY A 64 -10.11 -0.64 -0.17
N THR A 65 -10.78 -0.32 -1.28
CA THR A 65 -11.76 -1.23 -1.91
C THR A 65 -11.05 -2.47 -2.44
N ALA A 66 -9.95 -2.32 -3.16
CA ALA A 66 -9.21 -3.45 -3.72
C ALA A 66 -8.70 -4.40 -2.62
N LEU A 67 -8.22 -3.86 -1.49
CA LEU A 67 -7.80 -4.67 -0.35
C LEU A 67 -8.94 -5.49 0.25
N VAL A 68 -10.13 -4.89 0.38
CA VAL A 68 -11.34 -5.59 0.82
C VAL A 68 -11.75 -6.68 -0.18
N LEU A 69 -11.73 -6.39 -1.49
CA LEU A 69 -12.08 -7.39 -2.52
C LEU A 69 -11.10 -8.58 -2.51
N LEU A 70 -9.82 -8.33 -2.27
CA LEU A 70 -8.79 -9.37 -2.19
C LEU A 70 -8.79 -10.13 -0.85
N GLY A 71 -9.69 -9.79 0.08
CA GLY A 71 -9.73 -10.38 1.42
C GLY A 71 -8.44 -10.15 2.22
N ARG A 72 -7.71 -9.07 1.91
CA ARG A 72 -6.45 -8.73 2.59
C ARG A 72 -6.73 -7.73 3.70
N THR A 73 -6.27 -8.05 4.90
CA THR A 73 -6.30 -7.14 6.05
C THR A 73 -4.89 -6.61 6.30
N LEU A 74 -4.79 -5.32 6.61
CA LEU A 74 -3.60 -4.79 7.29
C LEU A 74 -3.70 -5.17 8.76
N ASP A 75 -2.57 -5.53 9.37
CA ASP A 75 -2.55 -5.83 10.80
C ASP A 75 -2.81 -4.54 11.60
N GLY A 76 -4.06 -4.39 12.05
CA GLY A 76 -4.49 -3.23 12.82
C GLY A 76 -3.79 -3.11 14.18
N ARG A 77 -3.27 -4.21 14.74
CA ARG A 77 -2.52 -4.16 16.00
C ARG A 77 -1.12 -3.59 15.79
N ALA A 78 -0.47 -3.96 14.69
CA ALA A 78 0.80 -3.36 14.31
C ALA A 78 0.64 -1.85 14.01
N ALA A 79 -0.42 -1.46 13.30
CA ALA A 79 -0.72 -0.06 13.01
C ALA A 79 -1.01 0.77 14.28
N LEU A 80 -1.78 0.22 15.23
CA LEU A 80 -2.07 0.89 16.50
C LEU A 80 -0.80 1.09 17.35
N ALA A 81 0.03 0.06 17.49
CA ALA A 81 1.27 0.15 18.25
C ALA A 81 2.23 1.20 17.67
N ALA A 82 2.32 1.31 16.34
CA ALA A 82 3.12 2.35 15.69
C ALA A 82 2.59 3.76 15.97
N ALA A 83 1.27 3.96 15.96
CA ALA A 83 0.65 5.24 16.28
C ALA A 83 0.87 5.65 17.75
N GLU A 84 0.81 4.69 18.68
CA GLU A 84 1.11 4.91 20.09
C GLU A 84 2.56 5.35 20.30
N GLN A 85 3.53 4.70 19.63
CA GLN A 85 4.94 5.06 19.71
C GLN A 85 5.22 6.48 19.16
N ALA A 86 4.57 6.86 18.05
CA ALA A 86 4.70 8.20 17.50
C ALA A 86 4.16 9.31 18.43
N THR A 87 3.18 8.97 19.28
CA THR A 87 2.59 9.92 20.24
C THR A 87 3.50 10.15 21.46
N ILE A 88 4.39 9.20 21.77
CA ILE A 88 5.34 9.28 22.89
C ILE A 88 6.64 10.00 22.50
N ALA A 89 6.94 10.08 21.19
CA ALA A 89 8.15 10.72 20.66
C ALA A 89 8.01 12.24 20.42
N ASN A 90 6.82 12.81 20.64
CA ASN A 90 6.52 14.25 20.61
C ASN A 90 6.18 14.77 22.01
#